data_AF-A0A3R9JDM6-F1
#
_entry.id   AF-A0A3R9JDM6-F1
#
_cell.length_a   1.000
_cell.length_b   1.000
_cell.length_c   1.000
_cell.angle_alpha   90.00
_cell.angle_beta   90.00
_cell.angle_gamma   90.00
#
_symmetry.space_group_name_H-M   'P 1'
#
loop_
_entity.id
_entity.type
_entity.pdbx_description
1 polymer ?
#
loop_
_entity_poly.entity_id
_entity_poly.type
_entity_poly.pdbx_seq_one_letter_code
_entity_poly.pdbx_strand_id
1 'polypeptide(L)'
;MSEFKTIETQEELDNIVKERIRREREKFGDYDDLKKRVSELESENSALKSTVEDDKQTRAGLDAQITELQGQVSNYETANLRTRIALQNGLPYDLADRLQGADEEALRADAERLAGFMRPATPQAPLRDTEPAMGDDKTMQMKQMLRELLPTGE
;
A
#
# COMPACT_ATOMS: atom_id res chain seq x y z
N MET A 1 30.15 78.05 -12.18
CA MET A 1 28.96 78.48 -12.94
C MET A 1 29.46 78.86 -14.31
N SER A 2 29.12 78.12 -15.37
CA SER A 2 29.48 78.50 -16.73
C SER A 2 28.66 79.73 -17.14
N GLU A 3 29.32 80.79 -17.61
CA GLU A 3 28.65 81.96 -18.16
C GLU A 3 27.78 81.56 -19.37
N PHE A 4 26.64 82.24 -19.54
CA PHE A 4 25.74 82.01 -20.66
C PHE A 4 26.42 82.42 -21.96
N LYS A 5 26.60 81.48 -22.88
CA LYS A 5 27.12 81.73 -24.22
C LYS A 5 25.96 81.80 -25.21
N THR A 6 25.81 82.93 -25.88
CA THR A 6 24.83 83.11 -26.97
C THR A 6 25.20 82.21 -28.15
N ILE A 7 24.21 81.54 -28.72
CA ILE A 7 24.36 80.72 -29.91
C ILE A 7 24.14 81.63 -31.12
N GLU A 8 25.14 81.75 -32.00
CA GLU A 8 25.13 82.74 -33.08
C GLU A 8 24.80 82.12 -34.44
N THR A 9 24.82 80.79 -34.53
CA THR A 9 24.55 80.04 -35.77
C THR A 9 23.64 78.85 -35.55
N GLN A 10 22.89 78.47 -36.58
CA GLN A 10 22.06 77.25 -36.56
C GLN A 10 22.91 75.99 -36.38
N GLU A 11 24.14 75.99 -36.92
CA GLU A 11 25.05 74.85 -36.85
C GLU A 11 25.54 74.58 -35.41
N GLU A 12 25.82 75.64 -34.65
CA GLU A 12 26.13 75.54 -33.22
C GLU A 12 24.94 75.01 -32.40
N LEU A 13 23.71 75.47 -32.70
CA LEU A 13 22.49 74.97 -32.06
C LEU A 13 22.31 73.47 -32.32
N ASP A 14 22.39 73.06 -33.59
CA ASP A 14 22.22 71.67 -34.00
C ASP A 14 23.27 70.76 -33.35
N ASN A 15 24.51 71.22 -33.22
CA ASN A 15 25.58 70.48 -32.54
C ASN A 15 25.30 70.28 -31.04
N ILE A 16 24.88 71.34 -30.33
CA ILE A 16 24.52 71.25 -28.90
C ILE A 16 23.34 70.31 -28.70
N VAL A 17 22.32 70.39 -29.57
CA VAL A 17 21.13 69.53 -29.51
C VAL A 17 21.51 68.07 -29.80
N LYS A 18 22.31 67.80 -30.83
CA LYS A 18 22.81 66.45 -31.13
C LYS A 18 23.59 65.85 -29.97
N GLU A 19 24.49 66.60 -29.35
CA GLU A 19 25.26 66.17 -28.20
C GLU A 19 24.39 65.87 -26.98
N ARG A 20 23.34 66.67 -26.76
CA ARG A 20 22.38 66.43 -25.67
C ARG A 20 21.53 65.20 -25.92
N ILE A 21 21.06 65.01 -27.16
CA ILE A 21 20.31 63.82 -27.57
C ILE A 21 21.20 62.56 -27.48
N ARG A 22 22.46 62.63 -27.90
CA ARG A 22 23.41 61.50 -27.77
C ARG A 22 23.57 61.11 -26.31
N ARG A 23 23.86 62.08 -25.43
CA ARG A 23 24.01 61.84 -23.98
C ARG A 23 22.76 61.25 -23.35
N GLU A 24 21.57 61.68 -23.76
CA GLU A 24 20.32 61.07 -23.26
C GLU A 24 20.10 59.66 -23.81
N ARG A 25 20.41 59.39 -25.09
CA ARG A 25 20.28 58.04 -25.66
C ARG A 25 21.29 57.05 -25.05
N GLU A 26 22.51 57.49 -24.79
CA GLU A 26 23.54 56.65 -24.15
C GLU A 26 23.14 56.20 -22.74
N LYS A 27 22.40 57.02 -21.98
CA LYS A 27 21.89 56.63 -20.65
C LYS A 27 20.91 55.46 -20.68
N PHE A 28 20.26 55.22 -21.82
CA PHE A 28 19.28 54.14 -22.00
C PHE A 28 19.73 53.13 -23.07
N GLY A 29 21.04 53.05 -23.35
CA GLY A 29 21.57 52.15 -24.37
C GLY A 29 21.32 50.67 -24.08
N ASP A 30 21.10 50.32 -22.81
CA ASP A 30 20.79 48.99 -22.30
C ASP A 30 19.30 48.68 -22.18
N TYR A 31 18.41 49.64 -22.47
CA TYR A 31 16.97 49.52 -22.24
C TYR A 31 16.35 48.36 -23.03
N ASP A 32 16.76 48.16 -24.28
CA ASP A 32 16.25 47.06 -25.12
C ASP A 32 16.68 45.69 -24.59
N ASP A 33 17.90 45.58 -24.04
CA ASP A 33 18.40 44.34 -23.45
C ASP A 33 17.73 44.06 -22.12
N LEU A 34 17.51 45.09 -21.29
CA LEU A 34 16.72 44.96 -20.06
C LEU A 34 15.29 44.50 -20.36
N LYS A 35 14.66 45.07 -21.39
CA LYS A 35 13.30 44.69 -21.82
C LYS A 35 13.23 43.23 -22.29
N LYS A 36 14.22 42.78 -23.07
CA LYS A 36 14.32 41.35 -23.45
C LYS A 36 14.47 40.48 -22.22
N ARG A 37 15.37 40.85 -21.30
CA ARG A 37 15.63 40.05 -20.10
C ARG A 37 14.41 39.94 -19.19
N VAL A 38 13.65 41.02 -19.03
CA VAL A 38 12.39 41.00 -18.28
C VAL A 38 11.38 40.06 -18.96
N SER A 39 11.22 40.17 -20.28
CA SER A 39 10.31 39.28 -21.01
C SER A 39 10.70 37.79 -20.92
N GLU A 40 12.01 37.48 -20.97
CA GLU A 40 12.53 36.13 -20.75
C GLU A 40 12.23 35.63 -19.35
N LEU A 41 12.54 36.44 -18.33
CA LEU A 41 12.31 36.10 -16.92
C LEU A 41 10.82 35.93 -16.58
N GLU A 42 9.93 36.71 -17.20
CA GLU A 42 8.49 36.56 -17.05
C GLU A 42 8.00 35.24 -17.65
N SER A 43 8.50 34.89 -18.84
CA SER A 43 8.19 33.60 -19.50
C SER A 43 8.71 32.43 -18.67
N GLU A 44 9.96 32.49 -18.22
CA GLU A 44 10.58 31.45 -17.37
C GLU A 44 9.85 31.31 -16.04
N ASN A 45 9.51 32.42 -15.36
CA ASN A 45 8.72 32.37 -14.13
C ASN A 45 7.34 31.75 -14.34
N SER A 46 6.68 32.04 -15.47
CA SER A 46 5.39 31.45 -15.80
C SER A 46 5.51 29.94 -15.99
N ALA A 47 6.53 29.49 -16.73
CA ALA A 47 6.81 28.07 -16.95
C ALA A 47 7.12 27.35 -15.63
N LEU A 48 8.02 27.92 -14.81
CA LEU A 48 8.39 27.37 -13.50
C LEU A 48 7.18 27.25 -12.56
N LYS A 49 6.29 28.26 -12.54
CA LYS A 49 5.05 28.19 -11.75
C LYS A 49 4.14 27.06 -12.19
N SER A 50 4.01 26.84 -13.51
CA SER A 50 3.23 25.71 -14.04
C SER A 50 3.83 24.38 -13.59
N THR A 51 5.14 24.19 -13.76
CA THR A 51 5.84 22.96 -13.36
C THR A 51 5.69 22.70 -11.86
N VAL A 52 5.81 23.73 -11.02
CA VAL A 52 5.62 23.59 -9.57
C VAL A 52 4.21 23.14 -9.22
N GLU A 53 3.19 23.62 -9.95
CA GLU A 53 1.81 23.23 -9.69
C GLU A 53 1.53 21.79 -10.14
N ASP A 54 2.06 21.40 -11.31
CA ASP A 54 1.99 20.02 -11.82
C ASP A 54 2.71 19.04 -10.87
N ASP A 55 3.89 19.42 -10.37
CA ASP A 55 4.65 18.62 -9.40
C ASP A 55 3.89 18.45 -8.07
N LYS A 56 3.21 19.51 -7.60
CA LYS A 56 2.37 19.41 -6.38
C LYS A 56 1.20 18.47 -6.58
N GLN A 57 0.51 18.55 -7.72
CA GLN A 57 -0.60 17.64 -8.03
C GLN A 57 -0.11 16.19 -8.12
N THR A 58 1.03 15.98 -8.76
CA THR A 58 1.67 14.66 -8.87
C THR A 58 2.04 14.12 -7.49
N ARG A 59 2.67 14.93 -6.63
CA ARG A 59 3.00 14.55 -5.25
C ARG A 59 1.77 14.18 -4.43
N ALA A 60 0.71 14.98 -4.49
CA ALA A 60 -0.53 14.67 -3.80
C ALA A 60 -1.13 13.33 -4.26
N GLY A 61 -1.07 13.05 -5.57
CA GLY A 61 -1.50 11.75 -6.11
C GLY A 61 -0.64 10.58 -5.62
N LEU A 62 0.68 10.75 -5.56
CA LEU A 62 1.60 9.74 -5.04
C LEU A 62 1.40 9.49 -3.54
N ASP A 63 1.23 10.54 -2.74
CA ASP A 63 1.00 10.43 -1.29
C ASP A 63 -0.32 9.68 -0.99
N ALA A 64 -1.36 9.90 -1.79
CA ALA A 64 -2.61 9.15 -1.71
C ALA A 64 -2.41 7.66 -2.02
N GLN A 65 -1.68 7.34 -3.10
CA GLN A 65 -1.36 5.95 -3.45
C GLN A 65 -0.50 5.26 -2.39
N ILE A 66 0.47 5.96 -1.81
CA ILE A 66 1.30 5.42 -0.72
C ILE A 66 0.43 5.09 0.49
N THR A 67 -0.48 5.98 0.87
CA THR A 67 -1.39 5.76 2.00
C THR A 67 -2.31 4.57 1.75
N GLU A 68 -2.85 4.44 0.53
CA GLU A 68 -3.69 3.31 0.13
C GLU A 68 -2.90 1.99 0.18
N LEU A 69 -1.71 1.95 -0.42
CA LEU A 69 -0.84 0.77 -0.43
C LEU A 69 -0.41 0.38 0.98
N GLN A 70 -0.08 1.34 1.85
CA GLN A 70 0.24 1.08 3.25
C GLN A 70 -0.95 0.47 4.00
N GLY A 71 -2.17 0.97 3.75
CA GLY A 71 -3.39 0.39 4.29
C GLY A 71 -3.62 -1.05 3.81
N GLN A 72 -3.42 -1.31 2.52
CA GLN A 72 -3.51 -2.66 1.96
C GLN A 72 -2.48 -3.60 2.58
N VAL A 73 -1.21 -3.17 2.68
CA VAL A 73 -0.14 -3.96 3.31
C VAL A 73 -0.47 -4.29 4.75
N SER A 74 -0.90 -3.31 5.56
CA SER A 74 -1.30 -3.54 6.95
C SER A 74 -2.47 -4.53 7.08
N ASN A 75 -3.46 -4.44 6.18
CA ASN A 75 -4.57 -5.39 6.13
C ASN A 75 -4.09 -6.81 5.79
N TYR A 76 -3.21 -6.96 4.80
CA TYR A 76 -2.63 -8.26 4.42
C TYR A 76 -1.74 -8.85 5.52
N GLU A 77 -0.93 -8.03 6.18
CA GLU A 77 -0.10 -8.44 7.32
C GLU A 77 -0.97 -8.96 8.46
N THR A 78 -2.04 -8.23 8.79
CA THR A 78 -3.00 -8.63 9.84
C THR A 78 -3.73 -9.92 9.47
N ALA A 79 -4.20 -10.06 8.22
CA ALA A 79 -4.87 -11.27 7.74
C ALA A 79 -3.93 -12.49 7.76
N ASN A 80 -2.67 -12.31 7.37
CA ASN A 80 -1.66 -13.35 7.43
C ASN A 80 -1.35 -13.74 8.88
N LEU A 81 -1.27 -12.78 9.80
CA LEU A 81 -1.07 -13.04 11.22
C LEU A 81 -2.24 -13.84 11.80
N ARG A 82 -3.48 -13.43 11.53
CA ARG A 82 -4.69 -14.17 11.93
C ARG A 82 -4.69 -15.60 11.42
N THR A 83 -4.41 -15.78 10.12
CA THR A 83 -4.30 -17.12 9.50
C THR A 83 -3.25 -17.98 10.19
N ARG A 84 -2.06 -17.44 10.42
CA ARG A 84 -0.97 -18.16 11.10
C ARG A 84 -1.39 -18.60 12.50
N ILE A 85 -2.00 -17.71 13.28
CA ILE A 85 -2.44 -17.99 14.64
C ILE A 85 -3.57 -19.02 14.67
N ALA A 86 -4.53 -18.92 13.74
CA ALA A 86 -5.61 -19.89 13.61
C ALA A 86 -5.07 -21.30 13.36
N LEU A 87 -4.16 -21.45 12.40
CA LEU A 87 -3.53 -22.72 12.08
C LEU A 87 -2.69 -23.27 13.24
N GLN A 88 -1.94 -22.42 13.94
CA GLN A 88 -1.17 -22.81 15.13
C GLN A 88 -2.05 -23.35 16.26
N ASN A 89 -3.28 -22.84 16.40
CA ASN A 89 -4.23 -23.25 17.43
C ASN A 89 -5.19 -24.36 16.97
N GLY A 90 -5.01 -24.89 15.76
CA GLY A 90 -5.85 -25.95 15.20
C GLY A 90 -7.26 -25.49 14.81
N LEU A 91 -7.45 -24.19 14.57
CA LEU A 91 -8.69 -23.66 14.01
C LEU A 91 -8.69 -23.85 12.48
N PRO A 92 -9.85 -24.20 11.88
CA PRO A 92 -10.03 -24.14 10.44
C PRO A 92 -9.71 -22.76 9.87
N TYR A 93 -9.21 -22.74 8.63
CA TYR A 93 -8.86 -21.51 7.90
C TYR A 93 -10.00 -20.49 7.88
N ASP A 94 -11.24 -20.96 7.67
CA ASP A 94 -12.43 -20.11 7.61
C ASP A 94 -12.73 -19.35 8.91
N LEU A 95 -12.15 -19.77 10.04
CA LEU A 95 -12.28 -19.07 11.32
C LEU A 95 -11.16 -18.07 11.59
N ALA A 96 -10.11 -18.03 10.77
CA ALA A 96 -9.02 -17.07 10.91
C ALA A 96 -9.53 -15.63 10.83
N ASP A 97 -10.45 -15.35 9.91
CA ASP A 97 -11.05 -14.02 9.74
C ASP A 97 -11.90 -13.58 10.94
N ARG A 98 -12.33 -14.52 11.79
CA ARG A 98 -13.13 -14.25 12.98
C ARG A 98 -12.30 -13.93 14.22
N LEU A 99 -10.98 -14.12 14.17
CA LEU A 99 -10.10 -13.81 15.29
C LEU A 99 -10.07 -12.30 15.57
N GLN A 100 -10.32 -11.95 16.83
CA GLN A 100 -10.33 -10.57 17.29
C GLN A 100 -9.14 -10.28 18.21
N GLY A 101 -8.42 -9.20 17.91
CA GLY A 101 -7.27 -8.77 18.70
C GLY A 101 -6.50 -7.66 17.98
N ALA A 102 -5.95 -6.72 18.75
CA ALA A 102 -5.07 -5.67 18.24
C ALA A 102 -3.62 -6.17 18.06
N ASP A 103 -3.21 -7.13 18.90
CA ASP A 103 -1.85 -7.66 18.96
C ASP A 103 -1.83 -9.19 18.84
N GLU A 104 -0.65 -9.73 18.54
CA GLU A 104 -0.44 -11.19 18.41
C GLU A 104 -0.87 -11.97 19.66
N GLU A 105 -0.64 -11.43 20.86
CA GLU A 105 -1.06 -12.06 22.11
C GLU A 105 -2.58 -12.11 22.26
N ALA A 106 -3.27 -11.02 21.91
CA ALA A 106 -4.73 -10.97 21.96
C ALA A 106 -5.35 -11.94 20.94
N LEU A 107 -4.78 -12.01 19.74
CA LEU A 107 -5.21 -12.96 18.70
C LEU A 107 -4.98 -14.42 19.12
N ARG A 108 -3.85 -14.73 19.77
CA ARG A 108 -3.60 -16.07 20.30
C ARG A 108 -4.58 -16.45 21.39
N ALA A 109 -4.83 -15.55 22.35
CA ALA A 109 -5.79 -15.80 23.43
C ALA A 109 -7.21 -16.05 22.89
N ASP A 110 -7.64 -15.28 21.89
CA ASP A 110 -8.94 -15.50 21.25
C ASP A 110 -8.96 -16.82 20.45
N ALA A 111 -7.87 -17.16 19.78
CA ALA A 111 -7.76 -18.41 19.04
C ALA A 111 -7.80 -19.64 19.97
N GLU A 112 -7.10 -19.60 21.10
CA GLU A 112 -7.15 -20.65 22.13
C GLU A 112 -8.56 -20.80 22.70
N ARG A 113 -9.25 -19.69 22.97
CA ARG A 113 -10.63 -19.69 23.44
C ARG A 113 -11.56 -20.35 22.43
N LEU A 114 -11.48 -19.99 21.15
CA LEU A 114 -12.27 -20.60 20.08
C LEU A 114 -11.95 -22.08 19.88
N ALA A 115 -10.67 -22.44 19.95
CA ALA A 115 -10.24 -23.83 19.83
C ALA A 115 -10.78 -24.68 20.99
N GLY A 116 -10.86 -24.10 22.19
CA GLY A 116 -11.47 -24.72 23.36
C GLY A 116 -12.94 -25.10 23.14
N PHE A 117 -13.71 -24.29 22.40
CA PHE A 117 -15.11 -24.60 22.07
C PHE A 117 -15.28 -25.68 20.99
N MET A 118 -14.28 -25.89 20.14
CA MET A 118 -14.33 -26.90 19.07
C MET A 118 -13.80 -28.27 19.49
N ARG A 119 -13.06 -28.35 20.59
CA ARG A 119 -12.66 -29.64 21.15
C ARG A 119 -13.91 -30.35 21.69
N PRO A 120 -14.17 -31.61 21.31
CA PRO A 120 -15.31 -32.33 21.83
C PRO A 120 -15.19 -32.44 23.35
N ALA A 121 -16.20 -31.95 24.07
CA ALA A 121 -16.26 -31.94 25.53
C ALA A 121 -16.23 -33.35 26.17
N THR A 122 -16.39 -34.39 25.35
CA THR A 122 -16.36 -35.80 25.77
C THR A 122 -15.57 -36.61 24.75
N PRO A 123 -14.61 -37.47 25.15
CA PRO A 123 -14.06 -38.46 24.23
C PRO A 123 -15.22 -39.29 23.68
N GLN A 124 -15.37 -39.32 22.35
CA GLN A 124 -16.37 -40.19 21.73
C GLN A 124 -16.07 -41.62 22.19
N ALA A 125 -17.04 -42.22 22.88
CA ALA A 125 -16.97 -43.64 23.19
C ALA A 125 -16.73 -44.39 21.88
N PRO A 126 -15.87 -45.41 21.87
CA PRO A 126 -15.63 -46.20 20.67
C PRO A 126 -16.98 -46.64 20.11
N LEU A 127 -17.12 -46.50 18.78
CA LEU A 127 -18.30 -46.99 18.09
C LEU A 127 -18.53 -48.44 18.51
N ARG A 128 -19.79 -48.77 18.84
CA ARG A 128 -20.15 -50.15 19.16
C ARG A 128 -19.74 -51.03 17.99
N ASP A 129 -18.89 -52.03 18.24
CA ASP A 129 -18.55 -53.04 17.25
C ASP A 129 -19.84 -53.67 16.73
N THR A 130 -20.14 -53.42 15.45
CA THR A 130 -21.23 -54.08 14.72
C THR A 130 -20.75 -55.32 13.98
N GLU A 131 -19.46 -55.65 14.12
CA GLU A 131 -18.97 -56.93 13.64
C GLU A 131 -19.65 -58.04 14.44
N PRO A 132 -20.31 -59.01 13.78
CA PRO A 132 -20.76 -60.19 14.49
C PRO A 132 -19.51 -60.81 15.11
N ALA A 133 -19.50 -60.98 16.43
CA ALA A 133 -18.43 -61.70 17.10
C ALA A 133 -18.29 -63.04 16.36
N MET A 134 -17.24 -63.17 15.55
CA MET A 134 -16.87 -64.47 15.00
C MET A 134 -16.55 -65.28 16.23
N GLY A 135 -17.54 -66.08 16.67
CA GLY A 135 -17.42 -66.88 17.87
C GLY A 135 -16.11 -67.63 17.80
N ASP A 136 -15.33 -67.58 18.88
CA ASP A 136 -13.98 -68.10 19.00
C ASP A 136 -13.72 -69.23 18.00
N ASP A 137 -12.61 -69.18 17.27
CA ASP A 137 -12.23 -70.19 16.28
C ASP A 137 -12.37 -71.62 16.84
N LYS A 138 -12.11 -71.81 18.14
CA LYS A 138 -12.41 -73.03 18.91
C LYS A 138 -13.89 -73.44 18.92
N THR A 139 -14.80 -72.51 19.10
CA THR A 139 -16.26 -72.74 19.07
C THR A 139 -16.73 -73.10 17.66
N MET A 140 -16.15 -72.50 16.62
CA MET A 140 -16.43 -72.84 15.22
C MET A 140 -15.88 -74.24 14.86
N GLN A 141 -14.66 -74.55 15.28
CA GLN A 141 -14.04 -75.87 15.10
C GLN A 141 -14.77 -76.96 15.89
N MET A 142 -15.21 -76.67 17.12
CA MET A 142 -16.02 -77.58 17.93
C MET A 142 -17.37 -77.88 17.27
N LYS A 143 -18.01 -76.87 16.68
CA LYS A 143 -19.25 -77.05 15.89
C LYS A 143 -19.02 -77.89 14.63
N GLN A 144 -17.86 -77.78 13.99
CA GLN A 144 -17.50 -78.64 12.85
C GLN A 144 -17.27 -80.10 13.29
N MET A 145 -16.48 -80.34 14.34
CA MET A 145 -16.29 -81.71 14.88
C MET A 145 -17.60 -82.35 15.32
N LEU A 146 -18.48 -81.61 16.01
CA LEU A 146 -19.79 -82.15 16.43
C LEU A 146 -20.69 -82.47 15.23
N ARG A 147 -20.55 -81.76 14.11
CA ARG A 147 -21.27 -82.04 12.87
C ARG A 147 -20.71 -83.28 12.16
N GLU A 148 -19.41 -83.53 12.26
CA GLU A 148 -18.75 -84.75 11.75
C GLU A 148 -19.00 -85.98 12.63
N LEU A 149 -19.29 -85.79 13.92
CA LEU A 149 -19.60 -86.85 14.88
C LEU A 149 -21.09 -87.23 14.92
N LEU A 150 -21.96 -86.43 14.32
CA LEU A 150 -23.33 -86.85 14.05
C LEU A 150 -23.29 -87.80 12.84
N PRO A 151 -23.68 -89.08 12.99
CA PRO A 151 -23.78 -89.95 11.83
C PRO A 151 -24.79 -89.32 10.86
N THR A 152 -24.40 -89.14 9.61
CA THR A 152 -25.35 -88.97 8.51
C THR A 152 -26.14 -90.27 8.42
N GLY A 153 -27.23 -90.35 9.20
CA GLY A 153 -28.22 -91.40 9.08
C GLY A 153 -28.83 -91.37 7.68
N GLU A 154 -29.05 -92.57 7.16
CA GLU A 154 -29.77 -92.90 5.93
C GLU A 154 -31.06 -92.09 5.72
#